data_AF-A0A952S5W8-F1
#
_entry.id   AF-A0A952S5W8-F1
#
_cell.length_a   1.000
_cell.length_b   1.000
_cell.length_c   1.000
_cell.angle_alpha   90.00
_cell.angle_beta   90.00
_cell.angle_gamma   90.00
#
_symmetry.space_group_name_H-M   'P 1'
#
loop_
_entity.id
_entity.type
_entity.pdbx_description
1 polymer ?
#
loop_
_entity_poly.entity_id
_entity_poly.type
_entity_poly.pdbx_seq_one_letter_code
_entity_poly.pdbx_strand_id
1 'polypeptide(L)'
;MDQTDRALKKQWKSQQKQSARSAFPLSDELLISMFDFVESSVEKHGCDHSLCFTEIWLKDNDVAQDKVIGWLEDNGGYCDCEVVFNAMDHWEQNK
;
A
#
# COMPACT_ATOMS: atom_id res chain seq x y z
N MET A 1 -4.74 -20.66 28.92
CA MET A 1 -4.50 -19.40 28.17
C MET A 1 -5.39 -18.35 28.80
N ASP A 2 -4.79 -17.35 29.43
CA ASP A 2 -5.48 -16.37 30.27
C ASP A 2 -6.23 -15.32 29.41
N GLN A 3 -7.38 -14.84 29.87
CA GLN A 3 -8.20 -13.86 29.13
C GLN A 3 -7.48 -12.50 28.99
N THR A 4 -6.61 -12.19 29.95
CA THR A 4 -5.77 -11.00 30.02
C THR A 4 -4.76 -10.91 28.86
N ASP A 5 -4.12 -12.03 28.51
CA ASP A 5 -3.19 -12.11 27.38
C ASP A 5 -3.88 -11.86 26.03
N ARG A 6 -5.13 -12.30 25.89
CA ARG A 6 -5.92 -12.10 24.67
C ARG A 6 -6.33 -10.65 24.50
N ALA A 7 -6.70 -9.97 25.58
CA ALA A 7 -7.07 -8.54 25.56
C ALA A 7 -5.87 -7.66 25.19
N LEU A 8 -4.71 -7.91 25.80
CA LEU A 8 -3.45 -7.21 25.49
C LEU A 8 -3.04 -7.39 24.02
N LYS A 9 -3.08 -8.63 23.51
CA LYS A 9 -2.79 -8.92 22.09
C LYS A 9 -3.75 -8.20 21.14
N LYS A 10 -5.05 -8.15 21.47
CA LYS A 10 -6.05 -7.45 20.66
C LYS A 10 -5.78 -5.95 20.62
N GLN A 11 -5.47 -5.35 21.77
CA GLN A 11 -5.18 -3.93 21.87
C GLN A 11 -3.91 -3.55 21.10
N TRP A 12 -2.85 -4.37 21.21
CA TRP A 12 -1.60 -4.18 20.48
C TRP A 12 -1.79 -4.25 18.95
N LYS A 13 -2.56 -5.24 18.45
CA LYS A 13 -2.90 -5.32 17.02
C LYS A 13 -3.71 -4.12 16.55
N SER A 14 -4.66 -3.65 17.36
CA SER A 14 -5.45 -2.45 17.05
C SER A 14 -4.58 -1.20 16.94
N GLN A 15 -3.60 -1.02 17.83
CA GLN A 15 -2.69 0.12 17.80
C GLN A 15 -1.77 0.09 16.57
N GLN A 16 -1.27 -1.08 16.19
CA GLN A 16 -0.52 -1.23 14.94
C GLN A 16 -1.33 -0.86 13.72
N LYS A 17 -2.56 -1.39 13.62
CA LYS A 17 -3.45 -1.09 12.51
C LYS A 17 -3.75 0.40 12.40
N GLN A 18 -3.98 1.06 13.54
CA GLN A 18 -4.20 2.50 13.59
C GLN A 18 -2.97 3.30 13.16
N SER A 19 -1.77 2.86 13.56
CA SER A 19 -0.51 3.49 13.16
C SER A 19 -0.25 3.32 11.66
N ALA A 20 -0.47 2.13 11.11
CA ALA A 20 -0.35 1.86 9.68
C ALA A 20 -1.32 2.73 8.86
N ARG A 21 -2.60 2.80 9.25
CA ARG A 21 -3.58 3.69 8.59
C ARG A 21 -3.17 5.15 8.60
N SER A 22 -2.58 5.62 9.70
CA SER A 22 -2.11 7.01 9.79
C SER A 22 -0.91 7.31 8.91
N ALA A 23 -0.20 6.27 8.44
CA ALA A 23 0.94 6.38 7.54
C ALA A 23 0.55 6.27 6.06
N PHE A 24 -0.69 5.91 5.72
CA PHE A 24 -1.13 5.81 4.34
C PHE A 24 -0.98 7.16 3.61
N PRO A 25 -0.44 7.18 2.39
CA PRO A 25 -0.08 8.42 1.72
C PRO A 25 -1.29 9.08 1.05
N LEU A 26 -2.38 8.34 0.83
CA LEU A 26 -3.60 8.76 0.13
C LEU A 26 -4.84 8.23 0.85
N SER A 27 -6.04 8.66 0.41
CA SER A 27 -7.29 8.06 0.89
C SER A 27 -7.47 6.63 0.37
N ASP A 28 -8.33 5.86 1.02
CA ASP A 28 -8.62 4.48 0.61
C ASP A 28 -9.16 4.43 -0.84
N GLU A 29 -9.98 5.39 -1.26
CA GLU A 29 -10.51 5.43 -2.63
C GLU A 29 -9.41 5.63 -3.67
N LEU A 30 -8.43 6.50 -3.37
CA LEU A 30 -7.30 6.76 -4.26
C LEU A 30 -6.33 5.58 -4.27
N LEU A 31 -6.08 4.94 -3.12
CA LEU A 31 -5.26 3.74 -3.05
C LEU A 31 -5.89 2.59 -3.84
N ILE A 32 -7.20 2.36 -3.71
CA ILE A 32 -7.93 1.37 -4.53
C ILE A 32 -7.70 1.67 -6.00
N SER A 33 -7.97 2.90 -6.45
CA SER A 33 -7.85 3.25 -7.86
C SER A 33 -6.41 3.13 -8.39
N MET A 34 -5.40 3.44 -7.58
CA MET A 34 -3.99 3.29 -7.94
C MET A 34 -3.65 1.81 -8.08
N PHE A 35 -3.98 1.01 -7.08
CA PHE A 35 -3.65 -0.40 -7.05
C PHE A 35 -4.35 -1.17 -8.19
N ASP A 36 -5.63 -0.90 -8.46
CA ASP A 36 -6.37 -1.49 -9.59
C ASP A 36 -5.72 -1.14 -10.95
N PHE A 37 -5.25 0.10 -11.11
CA PHE A 37 -4.56 0.54 -12.32
C PHE A 37 -3.21 -0.16 -12.50
N VAL A 38 -2.41 -0.23 -11.44
CA VAL A 38 -1.08 -0.85 -11.48
C VAL A 38 -1.20 -2.36 -11.70
N GLU A 39 -2.09 -3.03 -10.98
CA GLU A 39 -2.35 -4.47 -11.15
C GLU A 39 -2.75 -4.80 -12.58
N SER A 40 -3.78 -4.14 -13.11
CA SER A 40 -4.23 -4.38 -14.49
C SER A 40 -3.18 -4.05 -15.55
N SER A 41 -2.33 -3.05 -15.29
CA SER A 41 -1.22 -2.70 -16.19
C SER A 41 -0.13 -3.77 -16.17
N VAL A 42 0.25 -4.26 -14.99
CA VAL A 42 1.23 -5.35 -14.81
C VAL A 42 0.71 -6.66 -15.41
N GLU A 43 -0.56 -7.00 -15.24
CA GLU A 43 -1.16 -8.20 -15.85
C GLU A 43 -1.12 -8.15 -17.38
N LYS A 44 -1.37 -6.98 -17.97
CA LYS A 44 -1.46 -6.80 -19.42
C LYS A 44 -0.10 -6.65 -20.09
N HIS A 45 0.83 -5.95 -19.45
CA HIS A 45 2.09 -5.52 -20.05
C HIS A 45 3.33 -6.18 -19.43
N GLY A 46 3.17 -6.88 -18.31
CA GLY A 46 4.27 -7.38 -17.50
C GLY A 46 4.89 -6.28 -16.63
N CYS A 47 5.82 -6.67 -15.76
CA CYS A 47 6.62 -5.73 -14.97
C CYS A 47 8.04 -5.65 -15.54
N ASP A 48 8.55 -4.43 -15.71
CA ASP A 48 9.92 -4.14 -16.17
C ASP A 48 10.87 -3.79 -15.00
N HIS A 49 10.45 -4.07 -13.77
CA HIS A 49 11.15 -3.72 -12.52
C HIS A 49 11.30 -2.22 -12.26
N SER A 50 10.42 -1.40 -12.85
CA SER A 50 10.29 0.03 -12.53
C SER A 50 8.95 0.33 -11.85
N LEU A 51 8.74 1.60 -11.47
CA LEU A 51 7.47 2.14 -10.96
C LEU A 51 6.71 2.91 -12.06
N CYS A 52 6.94 2.58 -13.33
CA CYS A 52 6.41 3.34 -14.47
C CYS A 52 4.89 3.49 -14.41
N PHE A 53 4.14 2.42 -14.13
CA PHE A 53 2.68 2.50 -14.06
C PHE A 53 2.23 3.28 -12.83
N THR A 54 2.89 3.09 -11.69
CA THR A 54 2.64 3.87 -10.48
C THR A 54 2.84 5.36 -10.73
N GLU A 55 3.96 5.77 -11.33
CA GLU A 55 4.27 7.16 -11.66
C GLU A 55 3.29 7.76 -12.68
N ILE A 56 2.86 6.99 -13.67
CA ILE A 56 1.83 7.39 -14.64
C ILE A 56 0.53 7.70 -13.90
N TRP A 57 0.05 6.80 -13.05
CA TRP A 57 -1.19 7.01 -12.30
C TRP A 57 -1.11 8.24 -11.40
N LEU A 58 0.01 8.42 -10.69
CA LEU A 58 0.23 9.57 -9.80
C LEU A 58 0.18 10.89 -10.56
N LYS A 59 0.81 10.92 -11.74
CA LYS A 59 0.81 12.10 -12.61
C LYS A 59 -0.59 12.40 -13.15
N ASP A 60 -1.32 11.38 -13.60
CA ASP A 60 -2.66 11.55 -14.17
C ASP A 60 -3.70 12.00 -13.13
N ASN A 61 -3.46 11.73 -11.85
CA ASN A 61 -4.33 12.13 -10.73
C ASN A 61 -3.84 13.36 -9.96
N ASP A 62 -2.80 14.06 -10.44
CA ASP A 62 -2.19 15.24 -9.79
C ASP A 62 -1.75 14.98 -8.33
N VAL A 63 -1.21 13.79 -8.09
CA VAL A 63 -0.73 13.36 -6.77
C VAL A 63 0.78 13.55 -6.67
N ALA A 64 1.24 14.17 -5.57
CA ALA A 64 2.66 14.34 -5.30
C ALA A 64 3.36 12.99 -5.06
N GLN A 65 4.37 12.70 -5.89
CA GLN A 65 5.01 11.38 -5.93
C GLN A 65 5.81 11.08 -4.67
N ASP A 66 6.62 12.02 -4.16
CA ASP A 66 7.60 11.78 -3.09
C ASP A 66 7.03 11.02 -1.89
N LYS A 67 5.83 11.39 -1.44
CA LYS A 67 5.18 10.75 -0.28
C LYS A 67 4.67 9.35 -0.59
N VAL A 68 4.13 9.15 -1.79
CA VAL A 68 3.60 7.85 -2.20
C VAL A 68 4.75 6.89 -2.42
N ILE A 69 5.76 7.30 -3.20
CA ILE A 69 6.94 6.47 -3.49
C ILE A 69 7.67 6.09 -2.20
N GLY A 70 7.93 7.04 -1.30
CA GLY A 70 8.57 6.71 -0.01
C GLY A 70 7.76 5.70 0.81
N TRP A 71 6.43 5.84 0.85
CA TRP A 71 5.59 4.86 1.54
C TRP A 71 5.59 3.48 0.85
N LEU A 72 5.64 3.44 -0.49
CA LEU A 72 5.75 2.18 -1.22
C LEU A 72 7.08 1.48 -0.92
N GLU A 73 8.20 2.20 -0.98
CA GLU A 73 9.54 1.68 -0.67
C GLU A 73 9.64 1.15 0.78
N ASP A 74 9.09 1.89 1.75
CA ASP A 74 9.02 1.47 3.16
C ASP A 74 8.22 0.16 3.34
N ASN A 75 7.29 -0.12 2.43
CA ASN A 75 6.47 -1.33 2.40
C ASN A 75 6.90 -2.32 1.32
N GLY A 76 8.13 -2.18 0.80
CA GLY A 76 8.76 -3.15 -0.09
C GLY A 76 8.29 -3.08 -1.55
N GLY A 77 7.70 -1.98 -2.00
CA GLY A 77 7.26 -1.72 -3.38
C GLY A 77 8.29 -0.93 -4.18
N TYR A 78 9.33 -1.59 -4.70
CA TYR A 78 10.36 -0.95 -5.54
C TYR A 78 10.13 -1.13 -7.05
N CYS A 79 9.26 -2.07 -7.45
CA CYS A 79 8.66 -2.18 -8.79
C CYS A 79 7.14 -2.20 -8.72
N ASP A 80 6.46 -1.94 -9.84
CA ASP A 80 5.00 -2.07 -9.97
C ASP A 80 4.50 -3.47 -9.54
N CYS A 81 5.28 -4.52 -9.79
CA CYS A 81 5.00 -5.87 -9.30
C CYS A 81 4.95 -5.98 -7.77
N GLU A 82 5.92 -5.37 -7.09
CA GLU A 82 6.05 -5.38 -5.65
C GLU A 82 5.06 -4.39 -4.99
N VAL A 83 4.67 -3.32 -5.69
CA VAL A 83 3.57 -2.47 -5.25
C VAL A 83 2.29 -3.30 -5.11
N VAL A 84 1.99 -4.16 -6.09
CA VAL A 84 0.83 -5.05 -6.05
C VAL A 84 0.99 -6.16 -5.00
N PHE A 85 2.16 -6.79 -4.88
CA PHE A 85 2.31 -7.92 -3.96
C PHE A 85 2.56 -7.52 -2.50
N ASN A 86 3.26 -6.42 -2.24
CA ASN A 86 3.70 -6.05 -0.90
C ASN A 86 2.92 -4.85 -0.36
N ALA A 87 2.89 -3.73 -1.10
CA ALA A 87 2.28 -2.51 -0.61
C ALA A 87 0.74 -2.58 -0.58
N MET A 88 0.12 -3.18 -1.60
CA MET A 88 -1.33 -3.43 -1.63
C MET A 88 -1.73 -4.37 -0.47
N ASP A 89 -1.03 -5.50 -0.29
CA ASP A 89 -1.30 -6.45 0.80
C ASP A 89 -1.14 -5.78 2.19
N HIS A 90 -0.07 -4.99 2.38
CA HIS A 90 0.11 -4.20 3.60
C HIS A 90 -1.08 -3.27 3.84
N TRP A 91 -1.53 -2.54 2.81
CA TRP A 91 -2.69 -1.66 2.94
C TRP A 91 -3.97 -2.45 3.24
N GLU A 92 -4.27 -3.55 2.54
CA GLU A 92 -5.48 -4.34 2.75
C GLU A 92 -5.60 -4.92 4.17
N GLN A 93 -4.49 -5.40 4.73
CA GLN A 93 -4.47 -5.90 6.10
C GLN A 93 -4.70 -4.78 7.14
N ASN A 94 -4.36 -3.54 6.77
CA ASN A 94 -4.36 -2.40 7.68
C ASN A 94 -5.49 -1.37 7.44
N LYS A 95 -6.22 -1.42 6.32
CA LYS A 95 -7.32 -0.49 5.99
C LYS A 95 -8.61 -0.71 6.76
#